data_AF-A0A6B3PJ79-F1
#
_entry.id   AF-A0A6B3PJ79-F1
#
_cell.length_a   1.000
_cell.length_b   1.000
_cell.length_c   1.000
_cell.angle_alpha   90.00
_cell.angle_beta   90.00
_cell.angle_gamma   90.00
#
_symmetry.space_group_name_H-M   'P 1'
#
loop_
_entity.id
_entity.type
_entity.pdbx_description
1 polymer ?
#
loop_
_entity_poly.entity_id
_entity_poly.type
_entity_poly.pdbx_seq_one_letter_code
_entity_poly.pdbx_strand_id
1 'polypeptide(L)'
;MAYVTGYSRTWIYQLVKRYNKWGTKSLGDGRRHNQGQEAILTDLQQAQLWQVLCEKSPDGGLWNGRKVADWLSELTGKQVSRHRGWEDLKQMTRSVTCSSTSTWGV
;
A
#
# COMPACT_ATOMS: atom_id res chain seq x y z
N MET A 1 8.75 -2.86 -37.80
CA MET A 1 7.62 -2.97 -36.85
C MET A 1 7.97 -2.45 -35.46
N ALA A 2 9.08 -2.87 -34.83
CA ALA A 2 9.51 -2.27 -33.55
C ALA A 2 9.76 -0.75 -33.64
N TYR A 3 10.22 -0.24 -34.78
CA TYR A 3 10.45 1.19 -35.02
C TYR A 3 9.17 2.06 -34.98
N VAL A 4 7.99 1.49 -35.26
CA VAL A 4 6.73 2.24 -35.37
C VAL A 4 5.96 2.26 -34.04
N THR A 5 6.06 1.18 -33.23
CA THR A 5 5.28 1.04 -31.99
C THR A 5 6.13 0.87 -30.73
N GLY A 6 7.44 0.67 -30.86
CA GLY A 6 8.34 0.39 -29.73
C GLY A 6 8.26 -1.04 -29.17
N TYR A 7 7.36 -1.89 -29.67
CA TYR A 7 7.16 -3.25 -29.16
C TYR A 7 7.98 -4.30 -29.92
N SER A 8 8.43 -5.33 -29.21
CA SER A 8 9.03 -6.51 -29.82
C SER A 8 7.99 -7.28 -30.64
N ARG A 9 8.46 -8.00 -31.67
CA ARG A 9 7.60 -8.80 -32.55
C ARG A 9 6.74 -9.82 -31.78
N THR A 10 7.33 -10.44 -30.75
CA THR A 10 6.62 -11.40 -29.88
C THR A 10 5.47 -10.74 -29.13
N TRP A 11 5.67 -9.52 -28.63
CA TRP A 11 4.64 -8.77 -27.91
C TRP A 11 3.49 -8.35 -28.84
N ILE A 12 3.79 -7.96 -30.08
CA ILE A 12 2.79 -7.65 -31.09
C ILE A 12 1.89 -8.87 -31.38
N TYR A 13 2.47 -10.07 -31.53
CA TYR A 13 1.66 -11.29 -31.72
C TYR A 13 0.78 -11.61 -30.52
N GLN A 14 1.27 -11.42 -29.30
CA GLN A 14 0.45 -11.60 -28.10
C GLN A 14 -0.69 -10.58 -28.02
N LEU A 15 -0.44 -9.33 -28.39
CA LEU A 15 -1.44 -8.27 -28.46
C LEU A 15 -2.56 -8.63 -29.46
N VAL A 16 -2.19 -9.02 -30.69
CA VAL A 16 -3.13 -9.43 -31.74
C VAL A 16 -3.94 -10.65 -31.30
N LYS A 17 -3.29 -11.67 -30.72
CA LYS A 17 -3.98 -12.87 -30.20
C LYS A 17 -5.00 -12.52 -29.11
N ARG A 18 -4.65 -11.60 -28.21
CA ARG A 18 -5.54 -11.17 -27.13
C ARG A 18 -6.74 -10.39 -27.66
N TYR A 19 -6.50 -9.47 -28.60
CA TYR A 19 -7.54 -8.73 -29.30
C TYR A 19 -8.52 -9.66 -30.02
N ASN A 20 -8.02 -10.62 -30.80
CA ASN A 20 -8.88 -11.55 -31.54
C ASN A 20 -9.74 -12.42 -30.62
N LYS A 21 -9.27 -12.71 -29.39
CA LYS A 21 -9.99 -13.56 -28.43
C LYS A 21 -11.02 -12.79 -27.59
N TRP A 22 -10.72 -11.55 -27.20
CA TRP A 22 -11.49 -10.82 -26.18
C TRP A 22 -11.95 -9.43 -26.62
N GLY A 23 -11.64 -9.04 -27.86
CA GLY A 23 -11.99 -7.75 -28.44
C GLY A 23 -11.21 -6.58 -27.84
N THR A 24 -11.73 -5.37 -28.10
CA THR A 24 -11.12 -4.09 -27.70
C THR A 24 -10.91 -3.94 -26.21
N LYS A 25 -11.79 -4.53 -25.37
CA LYS A 25 -11.68 -4.49 -23.89
C LYS A 25 -10.36 -5.06 -23.36
N SER A 26 -9.69 -5.90 -24.14
CA SER A 26 -8.44 -6.56 -23.76
C SER A 26 -7.16 -5.74 -23.98
N LEU A 27 -7.29 -4.59 -24.67
CA LEU A 27 -6.18 -3.65 -24.93
C LEU A 27 -5.94 -2.67 -23.77
N GLY A 28 -6.85 -2.62 -22.78
CA GLY A 28 -6.72 -1.74 -21.61
C GLY A 28 -5.58 -2.14 -20.67
N ASP A 29 -5.13 -1.18 -19.85
CA ASP A 29 -4.16 -1.47 -18.78
C ASP A 29 -4.82 -2.33 -17.69
N GLY A 30 -4.40 -3.60 -17.64
CA GLY A 30 -4.88 -4.58 -16.66
C GLY A 30 -4.31 -4.42 -15.25
N ARG A 31 -3.33 -3.53 -15.04
CA ARG A 31 -2.65 -3.39 -13.73
C ARG A 31 -3.59 -3.08 -12.58
N ARG A 32 -4.66 -2.31 -12.84
CA ARG A 32 -5.68 -1.98 -11.82
C ARG A 32 -6.37 -3.22 -11.24
N HIS A 33 -6.50 -4.29 -12.02
CA HIS A 33 -7.14 -5.55 -11.61
C HIS A 33 -6.13 -6.61 -11.18
N ASN A 34 -4.83 -6.35 -11.39
CA ASN A 34 -3.76 -7.20 -10.89
C ASN A 34 -3.50 -6.82 -9.42
N GLN A 35 -4.22 -7.45 -8.49
CA GLN A 35 -4.21 -7.12 -7.06
C GLN A 35 -2.85 -7.33 -6.37
N GLY A 36 -1.81 -7.71 -7.11
CA GLY A 36 -0.47 -7.87 -6.57
C GLY A 36 -0.39 -9.02 -5.56
N GLN A 37 0.64 -8.99 -4.73
CA GLN A 37 0.74 -9.87 -3.57
C GLN A 37 -0.23 -9.41 -2.47
N GLU A 38 -0.75 -10.36 -1.70
CA GLU A 38 -1.63 -10.07 -0.57
C GLU A 38 -0.99 -9.06 0.39
N ALA A 39 -1.83 -8.19 0.97
CA ALA A 39 -1.38 -7.21 1.93
C ALA A 39 -0.76 -7.94 3.14
N ILE A 40 0.45 -7.53 3.53
CA ILE A 40 1.17 -8.08 4.69
C ILE A 40 0.37 -7.86 5.99
N LEU A 41 -0.45 -6.80 6.03
CA LEU A 41 -1.28 -6.44 7.16
C LEU A 41 -2.71 -6.90 6.93
N THR A 42 -3.24 -7.66 7.88
CA THR A 42 -4.66 -7.95 7.96
C THR A 42 -5.44 -6.71 8.38
N ASP A 43 -6.74 -6.65 8.08
CA ASP A 43 -7.61 -5.54 8.49
C ASP A 43 -7.57 -5.27 10.00
N LEU A 44 -7.43 -6.33 10.79
CA LEU A 44 -7.29 -6.24 12.25
C LEU A 44 -5.97 -5.54 12.64
N GLN A 45 -4.85 -5.92 12.02
CA GLN A 45 -3.55 -5.28 12.29
C GLN A 45 -3.53 -3.82 11.82
N GLN A 46 -4.25 -3.50 10.74
CA GLN A 46 -4.43 -2.11 10.32
C GLN A 46 -5.22 -1.32 11.38
N ALA A 47 -6.32 -1.88 11.91
CA ALA A 47 -7.10 -1.24 12.96
C ALA A 47 -6.30 -1.02 14.26
N GLN A 48 -5.46 -1.98 14.64
CA GLN A 48 -4.54 -1.84 15.79
C GLN A 48 -3.52 -0.73 15.56
N LEU A 49 -2.89 -0.69 14.39
CA LEU A 49 -1.94 0.36 14.05
C LEU A 49 -2.63 1.73 14.07
N TRP A 50 -3.88 1.80 13.61
CA TRP A 50 -4.70 3.01 13.69
C TRP A 50 -4.92 3.51 15.12
N GLN A 51 -5.26 2.62 16.06
CA GLN A 51 -5.43 2.97 17.47
C GLN A 51 -4.13 3.52 18.06
N VAL A 52 -3.01 2.84 17.79
CA VAL A 52 -1.69 3.23 18.31
C VAL A 52 -1.19 4.55 17.71
N LEU A 53 -1.51 4.85 16.45
CA LEU A 53 -1.17 6.13 15.83
C LEU A 53 -1.97 7.32 16.37
N CYS A 54 -3.17 7.08 16.91
CA CYS A 54 -3.95 8.10 17.62
C CYS A 54 -3.34 8.43 18.99
N GLU A 55 -2.59 7.49 19.58
CA GLU A 55 -1.87 7.71 20.83
C GLU A 55 -0.51 8.40 20.61
N LYS A 56 0.01 8.99 21.69
CA LYS A 56 1.34 9.62 21.67
C LYS A 56 2.40 8.54 21.46
N SER A 57 3.38 8.81 20.60
CA SER A 57 4.49 7.87 20.34
C SER A 57 5.17 7.48 21.66
N PRO A 58 5.70 6.24 21.79
CA PRO A 58 6.36 5.76 23.02
C PRO A 58 7.45 6.70 23.56
N ASP A 59 8.21 7.36 22.67
CA ASP A 59 9.25 8.32 23.05
C ASP A 59 8.73 9.76 23.27
N GLY A 60 7.42 9.95 23.28
CA GLY A 60 6.77 11.25 23.43
C GLY A 60 6.80 12.18 22.20
N GLY A 61 7.50 11.79 21.12
CA GLY A 61 7.59 12.52 19.85
C GLY A 61 6.52 12.15 18.81
N LEU A 62 6.74 12.55 17.56
CA LEU A 62 5.89 12.15 16.43
C LEU A 62 6.19 10.71 15.96
N TRP A 63 5.18 10.07 15.40
CA TRP A 63 5.34 8.79 14.70
C TRP A 63 6.18 8.96 13.43
N ASN A 64 7.08 8.00 13.18
CA ASN A 64 7.91 7.96 11.97
C ASN A 64 7.91 6.54 11.38
N GLY A 65 8.29 6.40 10.10
CA GLY A 65 8.24 5.11 9.41
C GLY A 65 9.12 4.01 10.05
N ARG A 66 10.21 4.38 10.74
CA ARG A 66 11.04 3.43 11.48
C ARG A 66 10.30 2.89 12.71
N LYS A 67 9.69 3.77 13.50
CA LYS A 67 8.90 3.40 14.68
C LYS A 67 7.72 2.51 14.33
N VAL A 68 7.04 2.84 13.22
CA VAL A 68 5.94 2.01 12.70
C VAL A 68 6.47 0.64 12.26
N ALA A 69 7.61 0.58 11.57
CA ALA A 69 8.22 -0.69 11.17
C ALA A 69 8.66 -1.54 12.38
N ASP A 70 9.25 -0.92 13.40
CA ASP A 70 9.68 -1.60 14.62
C ASP A 70 8.45 -2.19 15.35
N TRP A 71 7.40 -1.39 15.56
CA TRP A 71 6.14 -1.83 16.17
C TRP A 71 5.43 -2.94 15.36
N LEU A 72 5.39 -2.82 14.03
CA LEU A 72 4.83 -3.84 13.16
C LEU A 72 5.63 -5.15 13.18
N SER A 73 6.94 -5.05 13.37
CA SER A 73 7.81 -6.22 13.46
C SER A 73 7.56 -6.99 14.76
N GLU A 74 7.34 -6.28 15.86
CA GLU A 74 6.94 -6.84 17.15
C GLU A 74 5.56 -7.50 17.06
N LEU A 75 4.58 -6.84 16.43
CA LEU A 75 3.21 -7.36 16.29
C LEU A 75 3.14 -8.61 15.41
N THR A 76 3.84 -8.61 14.28
CA THR A 76 3.74 -9.67 13.26
C THR A 76 4.76 -10.80 13.48
N GLY A 77 5.76 -10.58 14.33
CA GLY A 77 6.90 -11.49 14.51
C GLY A 77 7.80 -11.61 13.27
N LYS A 78 7.66 -10.70 12.30
CA LYS A 78 8.41 -10.66 11.04
C LYS A 78 9.12 -9.33 10.90
N GLN A 79 10.34 -9.33 10.38
CA GLN A 79 11.07 -8.10 10.11
C GLN A 79 10.38 -7.28 9.01
N VAL A 80 9.87 -6.11 9.38
CA VAL A 80 9.27 -5.13 8.46
C VAL A 80 10.31 -4.08 8.09
N SER A 81 10.44 -3.78 6.80
CA SER A 81 11.40 -2.78 6.35
C SER A 81 10.93 -1.36 6.71
N ARG A 82 11.89 -0.45 6.92
CA ARG A 82 11.58 0.97 7.21
C ARG A 82 10.78 1.64 6.09
N HIS A 83 11.05 1.26 4.83
CA HIS A 83 10.29 1.74 3.69
C HIS A 83 8.82 1.33 3.81
N ARG A 84 8.56 0.08 4.20
CA ARG A 84 7.20 -0.43 4.38
C ARG A 84 6.48 0.30 5.51
N GLY A 85 7.14 0.47 6.67
CA GLY A 85 6.56 1.24 7.77
C GLY A 85 6.24 2.71 7.41
N TRP A 86 7.01 3.32 6.50
CA TRP A 86 6.66 4.64 5.95
C TRP A 86 5.46 4.61 5.01
N GLU A 87 5.35 3.61 4.12
CA GLU A 87 4.19 3.46 3.26
C GLU A 87 2.90 3.26 4.07
N ASP A 88 2.96 2.40 5.09
CA ASP A 88 1.83 2.14 5.98
C ASP A 88 1.44 3.41 6.77
N LEU A 89 2.42 4.13 7.33
CA LEU A 89 2.19 5.43 8.00
C LEU A 89 1.54 6.47 7.07
N LYS A 90 1.97 6.53 5.81
CA LYS A 90 1.41 7.45 4.81
C LYS A 90 -0.01 7.09 4.41
N GLN A 91 -0.33 5.80 4.32
CA GLN A 91 -1.69 5.33 4.09
C GLN A 91 -2.62 5.72 5.26
N MET A 92 -2.17 5.52 6.50
CA MET A 92 -2.92 5.91 7.68
C MET A 92 -3.07 7.42 7.83
N THR A 93 -2.03 8.21 7.56
CA THR A 93 -2.12 9.68 7.68
C THR A 93 -3.21 10.29 6.78
N ARG A 94 -3.47 9.70 5.60
CA ARG A 94 -4.57 10.13 4.72
C ARG A 94 -5.94 9.80 5.26
N SER A 95 -6.01 8.83 6.15
CA SER A 95 -7.24 8.23 6.61
C SER A 95 -7.58 8.68 8.04
N VAL A 96 -6.57 9.00 8.86
CA VAL A 96 -6.69 9.35 10.29
C VAL A 96 -7.44 10.67 10.50
N THR A 97 -8.68 10.55 10.99
CA THR A 97 -9.37 11.57 11.78
C THR A 97 -9.30 11.16 13.24
N CYS A 98 -8.21 11.53 13.93
CA CYS A 98 -8.17 11.41 15.39
C CYS A 98 -9.03 12.54 15.97
N SER A 99 -10.25 12.23 16.42
CA SER A 99 -11.05 13.15 17.20
C SER A 99 -10.34 13.39 18.54
N SER A 100 -9.60 14.49 18.63
CA SER A 100 -8.99 14.92 19.88
C SER A 100 -10.12 15.22 20.88
N THR A 101 -10.41 14.29 21.80
CA THR A 101 -11.17 14.62 23.01
C THR A 101 -10.22 15.42 23.91
N SER A 102 -10.04 16.68 23.55
CA SER A 102 -9.34 17.66 24.36
C SER A 102 -10.26 18.02 25.53
N THR A 103 -10.26 17.21 26.57
CA THR A 103 -10.76 17.63 27.88
C THR A 103 -9.77 18.66 28.42
N TRP A 104 -9.97 19.93 28.07
CA TRP A 104 -9.37 21.03 28.83
C TRP A 104 -10.06 21.05 30.19
N GLY A 105 -9.41 20.42 31.17
CA GLY A 105 -9.71 20.65 32.57
C GLY A 105 -9.12 21.98 33.00
N VAL A 106 -10.00 22.96 33.20
CA VAL A 106 -9.91 24.01 34.22
C VAL A 106 -11.30 24.24 34.77
#